data_AF-A0A0Q2LFI8-F1
#
_entry.id   AF-A0A0Q2LFI8-F1
#
_cell.length_a   1.000
_cell.length_b   1.000
_cell.length_c   1.000
_cell.angle_alpha   90.00
_cell.angle_beta   90.00
_cell.angle_gamma   90.00
#
_symmetry.space_group_name_H-M   'P 1'
#
loop_
_entity.id
_entity.type
_entity.pdbx_description
1 polymer ?
#
loop_
_entity_poly.entity_id
_entity_poly.type
_entity_poly.pdbx_seq_one_letter_code
_entity_poly.pdbx_strand_id
1 'polypeptide(L)'
;MAKAAPSPVVRALATAAHVDLAASGQGYVERVEWTRVGDTASLRVYPTAAGRQASTRLVGPDQAWGEVLRLAPDADKPGMRYQFVCHWRLAEFAQPGKVSWNLEPWRPSVGAVAMITSRCNPGGTEESA
;
A
#
# COMPACT_ATOMS: atom_id res chain seq x y z
N MET A 1 -21.87 -59.12 -26.04
CA MET A 1 -21.57 -57.67 -26.16
C MET A 1 -21.98 -57.01 -24.84
N ALA A 2 -21.03 -56.62 -23.99
CA ALA A 2 -21.33 -55.98 -22.70
C ALA A 2 -21.19 -54.46 -22.83
N LYS A 3 -22.23 -53.72 -22.41
CA LYS A 3 -22.31 -52.26 -22.51
C LYS A 3 -21.76 -51.66 -21.21
N ALA A 4 -20.66 -50.90 -21.30
CA ALA A 4 -20.06 -50.21 -20.16
C ALA A 4 -20.94 -49.02 -19.72
N ALA A 5 -21.15 -48.88 -18.41
CA ALA A 5 -21.84 -47.73 -17.81
C ALA A 5 -20.84 -46.60 -17.50
N PRO A 6 -21.21 -45.32 -17.66
CA PRO A 6 -20.31 -44.20 -17.38
C PRO A 6 -20.18 -43.91 -15.89
N SER A 7 -18.94 -43.75 -15.42
CA SER A 7 -18.62 -43.26 -14.07
C SER A 7 -18.93 -41.76 -13.93
N PRO A 8 -19.49 -41.30 -12.80
CA PRO A 8 -19.65 -39.87 -12.55
C PRO A 8 -18.32 -39.28 -12.09
N VAL A 9 -17.74 -38.39 -12.89
CA VAL A 9 -16.62 -37.54 -12.46
C VAL A 9 -17.22 -36.39 -11.65
N VAL A 10 -17.16 -36.49 -10.33
CA VAL A 10 -17.52 -35.39 -9.44
C VAL A 10 -16.40 -34.36 -9.49
N ARG A 11 -16.65 -33.22 -10.13
CA ARG A 11 -15.71 -32.10 -10.18
C ARG A 11 -15.95 -31.23 -8.94
N ALA A 12 -15.09 -31.36 -7.93
CA ALA A 12 -15.10 -30.45 -6.78
C ALA A 12 -14.65 -29.06 -7.23
N LEU A 13 -15.56 -28.09 -7.16
CA LEU A 13 -15.24 -26.67 -7.29
C LEU A 13 -14.63 -26.22 -5.95
N ALA A 14 -13.31 -26.08 -5.90
CA ALA A 14 -12.64 -25.43 -4.78
C ALA A 14 -13.01 -23.95 -4.78
N THR A 15 -13.86 -23.53 -3.83
CA THR A 15 -14.02 -22.12 -3.51
C THR A 15 -12.74 -21.65 -2.82
N ALA A 16 -11.98 -20.78 -3.47
CA ALA A 16 -10.90 -20.07 -2.80
C ALA A 16 -11.52 -19.23 -1.67
N ALA A 17 -11.28 -19.62 -0.42
CA ALA A 17 -11.60 -18.77 0.71
C ALA A 17 -10.77 -17.50 0.58
N HIS A 18 -11.44 -16.35 0.45
CA HIS A 18 -10.78 -15.06 0.63
C HIS A 18 -10.38 -14.97 2.10
N VAL A 19 -9.13 -15.29 2.41
CA VAL A 19 -8.56 -14.97 3.72
C VAL A 19 -8.59 -13.46 3.80
N ASP A 20 -9.41 -12.93 4.71
CA ASP A 20 -9.33 -11.51 5.04
C ASP A 20 -7.99 -11.31 5.75
N LEU A 21 -6.99 -10.86 4.99
CA LEU A 21 -5.62 -10.70 5.49
C LEU A 21 -5.55 -9.66 6.62
N ALA A 22 -6.57 -8.78 6.73
CA ALA A 22 -6.73 -7.94 7.91
C ALA A 22 -7.02 -8.77 9.17
N ALA A 23 -7.72 -9.90 9.04
CA ALA A 23 -8.03 -10.81 10.14
C ALA A 23 -6.91 -11.84 10.42
N SER A 24 -5.94 -12.02 9.52
CA SER A 24 -4.81 -12.96 9.73
C SER A 24 -3.72 -12.40 10.66
N GLY A 25 -3.87 -11.18 11.18
CA GLY A 25 -2.88 -10.52 12.03
C GLY A 25 -1.63 -10.04 11.27
N GLN A 26 -1.62 -10.12 9.94
CA GLN A 26 -0.57 -9.52 9.12
C GLN A 26 -0.85 -8.02 9.02
N GLY A 27 0.05 -7.19 9.55
CA GLY A 27 -0.04 -5.73 9.46
C GLY A 27 -0.18 -5.22 8.02
N TYR A 28 -0.57 -3.96 7.86
CA TYR A 28 -0.68 -3.31 6.57
C TYR A 28 0.68 -2.88 5.97
N VAL A 29 1.70 -2.70 6.81
CA VAL A 29 3.05 -2.29 6.41
C VAL A 29 4.05 -3.40 6.74
N GLU A 30 4.75 -3.90 5.72
CA GLU A 30 5.77 -4.94 5.87
C GLU A 30 7.04 -4.37 6.48
N ARG A 31 7.53 -3.27 5.89
CA ARG A 31 8.76 -2.58 6.30
C ARG A 31 8.75 -1.14 5.83
N VAL A 32 9.65 -0.34 6.40
CA VAL A 32 9.99 0.99 5.91
C VAL A 32 11.50 1.09 5.78
N GLU A 33 11.98 1.93 4.87
CA GLU A 33 13.41 2.12 4.64
C GLU A 33 13.70 3.59 4.34
N TRP A 34 14.51 4.21 5.20
CA TRP A 34 15.09 5.52 4.90
C TRP A 34 16.18 5.38 3.85
N THR A 35 16.08 6.16 2.78
CA THR A 35 17.08 6.25 1.72
C THR A 35 17.39 7.71 1.39
N ARG A 36 18.37 7.91 0.51
CA ARG A 36 18.68 9.22 -0.07
C ARG A 36 18.51 9.19 -1.57
N VAL A 37 17.81 10.18 -2.10
CA VAL A 37 17.66 10.44 -3.54
C VAL A 37 18.35 11.76 -3.82
N GLY A 38 19.55 11.68 -4.40
CA GLY A 38 20.50 12.80 -4.37
C GLY A 38 20.81 13.20 -2.92
N ASP A 39 20.69 14.50 -2.62
CA ASP A 39 20.94 15.04 -1.28
C ASP A 39 19.71 15.00 -0.36
N THR A 40 18.60 14.45 -0.82
CA THR A 40 17.31 14.53 -0.12
C THR A 40 16.91 13.20 0.51
N ALA A 41 16.25 13.24 1.67
CA ALA A 41 15.77 12.03 2.36
C ALA A 41 14.43 11.55 1.77
N SER A 42 14.28 10.23 1.66
CA SER A 42 13.04 9.56 1.23
C SER A 42 12.78 8.35 2.13
N LEU A 43 11.57 8.25 2.70
CA LEU A 43 11.12 7.07 3.43
C LEU A 43 10.28 6.22 2.49
N ARG A 44 10.80 5.07 2.07
CA ARG A 44 10.06 4.09 1.29
C ARG A 44 9.19 3.25 2.22
N VAL A 45 7.89 3.23 2.00
CA VAL A 45 6.93 2.39 2.73
C VAL A 45 6.52 1.21 1.85
N TYR A 46 6.70 -0.01 2.35
CA TYR A 46 6.40 -1.25 1.62
C TYR A 46 5.12 -1.88 2.18
N PRO A 47 3.98 -1.79 1.47
CA PRO A 47 2.72 -2.34 1.96
C PRO A 47 2.67 -3.86 1.75
N THR A 48 2.06 -4.57 2.72
CA THR A 48 1.74 -5.99 2.55
C THR A 48 0.60 -6.19 1.55
N ALA A 49 0.35 -7.43 1.12
CA ALA A 49 -0.85 -7.75 0.34
C ALA A 49 -2.15 -7.34 1.06
N ALA A 50 -2.19 -7.48 2.40
CA ALA A 50 -3.30 -7.03 3.24
C ALA A 50 -3.48 -5.51 3.16
N GLY A 51 -2.39 -4.76 3.31
CA GLY A 51 -2.38 -3.30 3.24
C GLY A 51 -2.88 -2.78 1.89
N ARG A 52 -2.41 -3.38 0.79
CA ARG A 52 -2.90 -3.04 -0.57
C ARG A 52 -4.39 -3.30 -0.72
N GLN A 53 -4.87 -4.45 -0.25
CA GLN A 53 -6.28 -4.80 -0.32
C GLN A 53 -7.16 -3.85 0.52
N ALA A 54 -6.70 -3.49 1.72
CA ALA A 54 -7.38 -2.53 2.60
C ALA A 54 -7.43 -1.13 1.97
N SER A 55 -6.33 -0.68 1.38
CA SER A 55 -6.24 0.56 0.58
C SER A 55 -7.27 0.58 -0.55
N THR A 56 -7.36 -0.49 -1.35
CA THR A 56 -8.34 -0.59 -2.45
C THR A 56 -9.79 -0.64 -1.95
N ARG A 57 -10.03 -1.11 -0.73
CA ARG A 57 -11.36 -1.07 -0.08
C ARG A 57 -11.64 0.24 0.66
N LEU A 58 -10.74 1.22 0.56
CA LEU A 58 -10.84 2.52 1.22
C LEU A 58 -10.99 2.42 2.75
N VAL A 59 -10.38 1.39 3.35
CA VAL A 59 -10.24 1.30 4.81
C VAL A 59 -9.44 2.51 5.30
N GLY A 60 -9.72 3.00 6.51
CA GLY A 60 -9.03 4.16 7.08
C GLY A 60 -7.51 3.95 7.19
N PRO A 61 -6.70 5.00 6.97
CA PRO A 61 -5.23 4.89 6.95
C PRO A 61 -4.60 4.83 8.35
N ASP A 62 -5.35 5.08 9.42
CA ASP A 62 -4.77 5.38 10.74
C ASP A 62 -4.00 4.20 11.34
N GLN A 63 -4.49 2.97 11.18
CA GLN A 63 -3.75 1.79 11.61
C GLN A 63 -2.42 1.67 10.84
N ALA A 64 -2.47 1.78 9.51
CA ALA A 64 -1.28 1.65 8.67
C ALA A 64 -0.26 2.77 8.96
N TRP A 65 -0.73 4.00 9.23
CA TRP A 65 0.14 5.10 9.66
C TRP A 65 0.79 4.82 11.01
N GLY A 66 0.05 4.27 11.98
CA GLY A 66 0.60 3.83 13.26
C GLY A 66 1.69 2.77 13.10
N GLU A 67 1.51 1.84 12.16
CA GLU A 67 2.54 0.85 11.82
C GLU A 67 3.80 1.48 11.19
N VAL A 68 3.65 2.49 10.31
CA VAL A 68 4.78 3.28 9.80
C VAL A 68 5.55 3.92 10.95
N LEU A 69 4.88 4.59 11.89
CA LEU A 69 5.54 5.26 13.02
C LEU A 69 6.20 4.28 14.00
N ARG A 70 5.65 3.08 14.16
CA ARG A 70 6.31 2.03 14.96
C ARG A 70 7.62 1.57 14.30
N LEU A 71 7.69 1.53 12.98
CA LEU A 71 8.86 1.10 12.22
C LEU A 71 9.89 2.22 11.98
N ALA A 72 9.43 3.48 11.83
CA ALA A 72 10.24 4.68 11.71
C ALA A 72 9.66 5.80 12.62
N PRO A 73 10.01 5.82 13.91
CA PRO A 73 9.48 6.79 14.87
C PRO A 73 9.75 8.25 14.53
N ASP A 74 10.78 8.52 13.73
CA ASP A 74 11.16 9.86 13.29
C ASP A 74 10.43 10.32 12.03
N ALA A 75 9.52 9.51 11.46
CA ALA A 75 8.76 9.82 10.26
C ALA A 75 7.61 10.82 10.46
N ASP A 76 7.24 11.15 11.70
CA ASP A 76 6.20 12.14 12.01
C ASP A 76 6.72 13.58 11.84
N LYS A 77 7.13 13.89 10.61
CA LYS A 77 7.58 15.22 10.18
C LYS A 77 6.45 15.92 9.40
N PRO A 78 6.42 17.26 9.37
CA PRO A 78 5.38 18.00 8.65
C PRO A 78 5.17 17.48 7.22
N GLY A 79 3.92 17.24 6.84
CA GLY A 79 3.55 16.77 5.51
C GLY A 79 3.62 15.25 5.28
N MET A 80 4.41 14.50 6.05
CA MET A 80 4.62 13.05 5.83
C MET A 80 3.32 12.25 5.93
N ARG A 81 2.50 12.50 6.95
CA ARG A 81 1.19 11.83 7.09
C ARG A 81 0.26 12.14 5.93
N TYR A 82 0.25 13.37 5.41
CA TYR A 82 -0.62 13.74 4.28
C TYR A 82 -0.21 13.05 2.98
N GLN A 83 1.11 12.94 2.73
CA GLN A 83 1.65 12.14 1.63
C GLN A 83 1.22 10.68 1.77
N PHE A 84 1.38 10.08 2.96
CA PHE A 84 1.00 8.70 3.23
C PHE A 84 -0.49 8.46 3.01
N VAL A 85 -1.36 9.33 3.53
CA VAL A 85 -2.81 9.21 3.34
C VAL A 85 -3.18 9.31 1.86
N CYS A 86 -2.49 10.14 1.08
CA CYS A 86 -2.69 10.22 -0.36
C CYS A 86 -2.29 8.91 -1.05
N HIS A 87 -1.09 8.38 -0.77
CA HIS A 87 -0.64 7.09 -1.32
C HIS A 87 -1.58 5.95 -0.94
N TRP A 88 -1.96 5.84 0.34
CA TRP A 88 -2.91 4.85 0.83
C TRP A 88 -4.26 4.87 0.10
N ARG A 89 -4.70 6.04 -0.36
CA ARG A 89 -6.01 6.16 -1.02
C ARG A 89 -5.94 6.01 -2.54
N LEU A 90 -4.80 6.31 -3.16
CA LEU A 90 -4.73 6.53 -4.60
C LEU A 90 -3.68 5.66 -5.31
N ALA A 91 -2.62 5.23 -4.63
CA ALA A 91 -1.49 4.57 -5.30
C ALA A 91 -1.92 3.28 -6.02
N GLU A 92 -2.71 2.42 -5.35
CA GLU A 92 -3.19 1.16 -5.96
C GLU A 92 -4.18 1.37 -7.11
N PHE A 93 -4.83 2.54 -7.19
CA PHE A 93 -5.72 2.86 -8.31
C PHE A 93 -4.97 3.52 -9.48
N ALA A 94 -4.00 4.38 -9.18
CA ALA A 94 -3.26 5.12 -10.19
C ALA A 94 -2.14 4.27 -10.83
N GLN A 95 -1.44 3.47 -10.03
CA GLN A 95 -0.34 2.60 -10.45
C GLN A 95 -0.34 1.35 -9.55
N PRO A 96 -1.17 0.33 -9.86
CA PRO A 96 -1.28 -0.88 -9.06
C PRO A 96 0.08 -1.57 -8.86
N GLY A 97 0.37 -2.03 -7.64
CA GLY A 97 1.55 -2.86 -7.37
C GLY A 97 2.89 -2.12 -7.33
N LYS A 98 2.91 -0.78 -7.20
CA LYS A 98 4.15 -0.03 -6.90
C LYS A 98 4.90 -0.70 -5.74
N VAL A 99 6.21 -0.89 -5.89
CA VAL A 99 7.05 -1.56 -4.90
C VAL A 99 7.00 -0.83 -3.55
N SER A 100 7.13 0.50 -3.58
CA SER A 100 7.02 1.35 -2.39
C SER A 100 6.19 2.61 -2.62
N TRP A 101 5.69 3.17 -1.53
CA TRP A 101 5.15 4.53 -1.44
C TRP A 101 6.16 5.39 -0.71
N ASN A 102 6.69 6.40 -1.40
CA ASN A 102 7.81 7.19 -0.89
C ASN A 102 7.27 8.47 -0.24
N LEU A 103 7.76 8.76 0.97
CA LEU A 103 7.39 9.92 1.77
C LEU A 103 8.63 10.76 2.02
N GLU A 104 8.57 12.03 1.69
CA GLU A 104 9.74 12.89 1.72
C GLU A 104 9.51 14.12 2.61
N PRO A 105 10.32 14.33 3.65
CA PRO A 105 10.09 15.42 4.61
C PRO A 105 10.49 16.80 4.09
N TRP A 106 11.19 16.86 2.95
CA TRP A 106 11.58 18.11 2.31
C TRP A 106 10.48 18.66 1.39
N ARG A 107 9.44 17.88 1.09
CA ARG A 107 8.32 18.33 0.26
C ARG A 107 7.48 19.36 1.02
N PRO A 108 6.95 20.39 0.32
CA PRO A 108 6.09 21.38 0.95
C PRO A 108 4.82 20.72 1.52
N SER A 109 4.44 21.16 2.71
CA SER A 109 3.12 20.85 3.27
C SER A 109 2.06 21.65 2.51
N VAL A 110 1.17 20.95 1.80
CA VAL A 110 0.14 21.55 0.95
C VAL A 110 -1.25 21.04 1.34
N GLY A 111 -2.29 21.75 0.91
CA GLY A 111 -3.68 21.30 1.06
C GLY A 111 -4.01 20.05 0.22
N ALA A 112 -5.13 19.40 0.53
CA ALA A 112 -5.52 18.12 -0.07
C ALA A 112 -5.59 18.14 -1.61
N VAL A 113 -6.13 19.21 -2.20
CA VAL A 113 -6.24 19.33 -3.67
C VAL A 113 -4.85 19.33 -4.30
N ALA A 114 -3.95 20.17 -3.82
CA ALA A 114 -2.57 20.25 -4.32
C ALA A 114 -1.84 18.91 -4.15
N MET A 115 -2.01 18.24 -3.00
CA MET A 115 -1.44 16.91 -2.75
C MET A 115 -1.86 15.89 -3.82
N ILE A 116 -3.16 15.84 -4.14
CA ILE A 116 -3.71 14.90 -5.13
C ILE A 116 -3.23 15.28 -6.55
N THR A 117 -3.30 16.56 -6.92
CA THR A 117 -2.89 17.00 -8.26
C THR A 117 -1.40 16.81 -8.53
N SER A 118 -0.58 16.83 -7.47
CA SER A 118 0.84 16.50 -7.52
C SER A 118 1.12 15.01 -7.34
N ARG A 119 0.12 14.14 -7.51
CA ARG A 119 0.28 12.67 -7.44
C ARG A 119 0.89 12.21 -6.11
N CYS A 120 0.43 12.80 -5.01
CA CYS A 120 0.81 12.51 -3.63
C CYS A 120 2.21 12.96 -3.20
N ASN A 121 3.01 13.51 -4.13
CA ASN A 121 4.38 13.90 -3.90
C ASN A 121 4.61 15.34 -4.44
N PRO A 122 4.20 16.37 -3.67
CA PRO A 122 4.27 17.76 -4.14
C PRO A 122 5.71 18.27 -4.18
N GLY A 123 6.03 19.01 -5.24
CA GLY A 123 7.31 19.71 -5.41
C GLY A 123 8.52 18.81 -5.69
N GLY A 124 9.60 19.41 -6.18
CA GLY A 124 10.87 18.70 -6.46
C GLY A 124 10.77 17.59 -7.50
N THR A 125 11.84 16.81 -7.62
CA THR A 125 11.93 15.67 -8.53
C THR A 125 11.47 14.40 -7.82
N GLU A 126 10.75 13.55 -8.56
CA GLU A 126 10.36 12.24 -8.06
C GLU A 126 11.51 11.24 -8.12
N GLU A 127 11.57 10.38 -7.11
CA GLU A 127 12.27 9.12 -7.22
C GLU A 127 11.54 8.21 -8.22
N SER A 128 12.28 7.60 -9.15
CA SER A 128 11.69 6.58 -10.03
C SER A 128 11.20 5.41 -9.18
N ALA A 129 9.91 5.10 -9.30
CA ALA A 129 9.23 4.04 -8.56
C ALA A 129 9.32 2.67 -9.25
#